data_AF-A0A094LJ32-F1
#
_entry.id   AF-A0A094LJ32-F1
#
_cell.length_a   1.000
_cell.length_b   1.000
_cell.length_c   1.000
_cell.angle_alpha   90.00
_cell.angle_beta   90.00
_cell.angle_gamma   90.00
#
_symmetry.space_group_name_H-M   'P 1'
#
loop_
_entity.id
_entity.type
_entity.pdbx_description
1 polymer ?
#
loop_
_entity_poly.entity_id
_entity_poly.type
_entity_poly.pdbx_seq_one_letter_code
_entity_poly.pdbx_strand_id
1 'polypeptide(L)'
;GIIIEGVENEKKLETRGILEDDIIGVVFKDDFSYCLRFQSDSVVSPNDALEHIDTCFHFSSSSCRVPLYWYAGFLSVQSSIDAAVIEMKTNHSVWEEMKSISGVRLKSPLIKPVYKLDYIWFTTYIVLCFSPYMYFLSVKVIREKKRLKVLMRAMGLQDTAFWLSWSLLYTLYISITASLLTLITM
;
A
#
# COMPACT_ATOMS: atom_id res chain seq x y z
N GLY A 1 -7.39 36.59 12.07
CA GLY A 1 -8.24 36.91 10.91
C GLY A 1 -7.47 36.60 9.66
N ILE A 2 -8.15 36.27 8.56
CA ILE A 2 -7.50 35.99 7.26
C ILE A 2 -7.16 37.33 6.61
N ILE A 3 -5.94 37.46 6.10
CA ILE A 3 -5.49 38.64 5.35
C ILE A 3 -5.48 38.25 3.87
N ILE A 4 -6.16 39.03 3.03
CA ILE A 4 -6.23 38.81 1.59
C ILE A 4 -5.35 39.86 0.92
N GLU A 5 -4.37 39.41 0.13
CA GLU A 5 -3.47 40.27 -0.64
C GLU A 5 -3.50 39.85 -2.11
N GLY A 6 -3.71 40.81 -3.01
CA GLY A 6 -3.56 40.59 -4.44
C GLY A 6 -2.09 40.55 -4.84
N VAL A 7 -1.68 39.54 -5.61
CA VAL A 7 -0.30 39.41 -6.10
C VAL A 7 -0.26 39.66 -7.61
N GLU A 8 0.72 40.45 -8.06
CA GLU A 8 0.85 40.89 -9.45
C GLU A 8 1.14 39.76 -10.45
N ASN A 9 1.82 38.69 -10.02
CA ASN A 9 2.24 37.59 -10.89
C ASN A 9 2.34 36.26 -10.13
N GLU A 10 1.99 35.17 -10.81
CA GLU A 10 2.07 33.79 -10.30
C GLU A 10 3.49 33.41 -9.86
N LYS A 11 4.55 33.87 -10.55
CA LYS A 11 5.93 33.57 -10.14
C LYS A 11 6.29 34.14 -8.76
N LYS A 12 5.74 35.31 -8.41
CA LYS A 12 5.95 35.94 -7.10
C LYS A 12 5.18 35.18 -6.02
N LEU A 13 3.98 34.71 -6.35
CA LEU A 13 3.16 33.84 -5.50
C LEU A 13 3.87 32.51 -5.22
N GLU A 14 4.47 31.87 -6.23
CA GLU A 14 5.26 30.64 -6.07
C GLU A 14 6.45 30.84 -5.14
N THR A 15 7.19 31.94 -5.34
CA THR A 15 8.35 32.24 -4.51
C THR A 15 7.95 32.46 -3.04
N ARG A 16 6.83 33.16 -2.80
CA ARG A 16 6.29 33.37 -1.45
C ARG A 16 5.79 32.07 -0.82
N GLY A 17 5.06 31.23 -1.57
CA GLY A 17 4.55 29.95 -1.05
C GLY A 17 5.62 28.91 -0.72
N ILE A 18 6.87 29.12 -1.17
CA ILE A 18 8.03 28.30 -0.78
C ILE A 18 8.72 28.88 0.48
N LEU A 19 8.69 30.19 0.65
CA LEU A 19 9.40 30.90 1.72
C LEU A 19 8.56 31.09 2.99
N GLU A 20 7.24 31.15 2.84
CA GLU A 20 6.29 31.46 3.91
C GLU A 20 5.29 30.30 4.06
N ASP A 21 5.32 29.64 5.23
CA ASP A 21 4.55 28.42 5.50
C ASP A 21 3.03 28.67 5.67
N ASP A 22 2.64 29.91 5.98
CA ASP A 22 1.25 30.29 6.31
C ASP A 22 0.49 30.90 5.12
N ILE A 23 1.06 30.88 3.90
CA ILE A 23 0.42 31.45 2.71
C ILE A 23 -0.25 30.35 1.87
N ILE A 24 -1.53 30.56 1.57
CA ILE A 24 -2.27 29.75 0.60
C ILE A 24 -2.43 30.56 -0.69
N GLY A 25 -1.87 30.05 -1.78
CA GLY A 25 -1.96 30.68 -3.08
C GLY A 25 -3.24 30.28 -3.82
N VAL A 26 -3.92 31.25 -4.42
CA VAL A 26 -5.09 31.01 -5.29
C VAL A 26 -4.83 31.65 -6.65
N VAL A 27 -4.85 30.85 -7.70
CA VAL A 27 -4.66 31.30 -9.09
C VAL A 27 -5.95 31.06 -9.86
N PHE A 28 -6.69 32.11 -10.16
CA PHE A 28 -7.88 32.04 -11.00
C PHE A 28 -7.45 31.95 -12.47
N LYS A 29 -7.97 30.93 -13.18
CA LYS A 29 -7.78 30.75 -14.63
C LYS A 29 -8.97 31.27 -15.41
N ASP A 30 -10.17 30.97 -14.93
CA ASP A 30 -11.45 31.39 -15.50
C ASP A 30 -12.44 31.71 -14.37
N ASP A 31 -13.62 32.21 -14.71
CA ASP A 31 -14.71 32.53 -13.76
C ASP A 31 -15.13 31.37 -12.86
N PHE A 32 -14.86 30.12 -13.28
CA PHE A 32 -15.23 28.90 -12.57
C PHE A 32 -14.05 27.96 -12.33
N SER A 33 -12.83 28.38 -12.67
CA SER A 33 -11.65 27.51 -12.61
C SER A 33 -10.53 28.22 -11.89
N TYR A 34 -10.03 27.58 -10.83
CA TYR A 34 -8.92 28.08 -10.03
C TYR A 34 -7.96 26.95 -9.68
N CYS A 35 -6.73 27.31 -9.33
CA CYS A 35 -5.72 26.40 -8.83
C CYS A 35 -5.29 26.87 -7.44
N LEU A 36 -5.40 25.97 -6.46
CA LEU A 36 -4.89 26.19 -5.12
C LEU A 36 -3.44 25.72 -5.04
N ARG A 37 -2.59 26.53 -4.42
CA ARG A 37 -1.18 26.25 -4.18
C ARG A 37 -0.96 26.20 -2.68
N PHE A 38 -0.66 25.01 -2.19
CA PHE A 38 -0.30 24.72 -0.81
C PHE A 38 1.15 24.29 -0.74
N GLN A 39 1.76 24.49 0.42
CA GLN A 39 3.07 23.93 0.72
C GLN A 39 3.00 22.39 0.68
N SER A 40 4.04 21.74 0.14
CA SER A 40 4.05 20.29 -0.10
C SER A 40 3.88 19.43 1.16
N ASP A 41 4.17 19.97 2.35
CA ASP A 41 4.02 19.25 3.61
C ASP A 41 2.63 19.42 4.24
N SER A 42 1.89 20.45 3.84
CA SER A 42 0.59 20.80 4.42
C SER A 42 -0.56 20.02 3.81
N VAL A 43 -0.39 19.48 2.60
CA VAL A 43 -1.44 18.81 1.84
C VAL A 43 -0.88 17.60 1.09
N VAL A 44 -1.61 16.48 1.08
CA VAL A 44 -1.16 15.27 0.37
C VAL A 44 -1.19 15.50 -1.14
N SER A 45 -0.21 14.98 -1.87
CA SER A 45 -0.15 15.10 -3.34
C SER A 45 -1.45 14.60 -4.01
N PRO A 46 -2.05 15.37 -4.93
CA PRO A 46 -3.28 14.99 -5.64
C PRO A 46 -3.05 13.97 -6.77
N ASN A 47 -1.81 13.49 -6.96
CA ASN A 47 -1.48 12.54 -8.01
C ASN A 47 -1.93 11.12 -7.62
N ASP A 48 -2.90 10.57 -8.35
CA ASP A 48 -3.42 9.20 -8.17
C ASP A 48 -2.31 8.13 -8.20
N ALA A 49 -1.25 8.33 -8.99
CA ALA A 49 -0.12 7.40 -9.03
C ALA A 49 0.77 7.46 -7.77
N LEU A 50 0.67 8.55 -7.01
CA LEU A 50 1.32 8.78 -5.71
C LEU A 50 0.30 8.77 -4.58
N GLU A 51 -0.94 8.27 -4.81
CA GLU A 51 -1.82 7.91 -3.71
C GLU A 51 -1.07 6.89 -2.86
N HIS A 52 -0.43 7.39 -1.80
CA HIS A 52 -0.19 6.57 -0.64
C HIS A 52 -1.57 6.09 -0.25
N ILE A 53 -1.84 4.80 -0.45
CA ILE A 53 -2.86 4.09 0.32
C ILE A 53 -2.38 4.25 1.75
N ASP A 54 -2.72 5.38 2.35
CA ASP A 54 -2.30 5.74 3.69
C ASP A 54 -3.12 4.83 4.58
N THR A 55 -2.54 3.69 4.92
CA THR A 55 -3.06 2.75 5.92
C THR A 55 -2.89 3.38 7.29
N CYS A 56 -3.43 4.57 7.45
CA CYS A 56 -3.52 5.24 8.72
C CYS A 56 -4.63 4.55 9.52
N PHE A 57 -4.24 3.76 10.50
CA PHE A 57 -5.21 3.14 11.43
C PHE A 57 -5.64 4.12 12.52
N HIS A 58 -4.77 5.08 12.87
CA HIS A 58 -4.97 6.01 13.96
C HIS A 58 -4.94 7.46 13.47
N PHE A 59 -6.10 8.04 13.20
CA PHE A 59 -6.20 9.37 12.58
C PHE A 59 -5.80 10.52 13.49
N SER A 60 -5.71 10.28 14.80
CA SER A 60 -5.18 11.26 15.74
C SER A 60 -3.65 11.19 15.87
N SER A 61 -2.97 10.25 15.20
CA SER A 61 -1.51 10.25 15.20
C SER A 61 -0.99 11.30 14.23
N SER A 62 0.09 11.98 14.62
CA SER A 62 0.80 12.93 13.75
C SER A 62 1.39 12.30 12.48
N SER A 63 1.45 10.96 12.42
CA SER A 63 1.92 10.21 11.25
C SER A 63 0.87 10.07 10.15
N CYS A 64 -0.40 10.38 10.44
CA CYS A 64 -1.50 10.25 9.49
C CYS A 64 -1.59 11.49 8.61
N ARG A 65 -1.35 11.36 7.31
CA ARG A 65 -1.35 12.52 6.40
C ARG A 65 -2.73 12.78 5.77
N VAL A 66 -3.60 11.78 5.69
CA VAL A 66 -4.97 11.94 5.18
C VAL A 66 -5.76 13.11 5.81
N PRO A 67 -5.81 13.29 7.14
CA PRO A 67 -6.58 14.39 7.73
C PRO A 67 -5.94 15.77 7.55
N LEU A 68 -4.71 15.87 7.01
CA LEU A 68 -4.05 17.16 6.78
C LEU A 68 -4.87 18.05 5.83
N TYR A 69 -5.51 17.49 4.81
CA TYR A 69 -6.44 18.23 3.93
C TYR A 69 -7.56 18.96 4.71
N TRP A 70 -7.98 18.39 5.84
CA TRP A 70 -9.02 18.98 6.68
C TRP A 70 -8.46 20.08 7.59
N TYR A 71 -7.33 19.81 8.24
CA TYR A 71 -6.76 20.71 9.25
C TYR A 71 -5.87 21.82 8.67
N ALA A 72 -5.28 21.62 7.50
CA ALA A 72 -4.45 22.61 6.81
C ALA A 72 -5.28 23.69 6.08
N GLY A 73 -6.60 23.65 6.19
CA GLY A 73 -7.49 24.69 5.67
C GLY A 73 -7.82 24.58 4.17
N PHE A 74 -7.37 23.53 3.47
CA PHE A 74 -7.73 23.28 2.07
C PHE A 74 -9.25 23.28 1.87
N LEU A 75 -9.97 22.48 2.67
CA LEU A 75 -11.42 22.39 2.55
C LEU A 75 -12.11 23.72 2.89
N SER A 76 -11.61 24.46 3.88
CA SER A 76 -12.18 25.76 4.28
C SER A 76 -12.01 26.82 3.19
N VAL A 77 -10.83 26.88 2.55
CA VAL A 77 -10.57 27.79 1.44
C VAL A 77 -11.40 27.40 0.23
N GLN A 78 -11.46 26.10 -0.10
CA GLN A 78 -12.27 25.59 -1.20
C GLN A 78 -13.74 25.95 -1.04
N SER A 79 -14.35 25.65 0.11
CA SER A 79 -15.76 26.02 0.38
C SER A 79 -15.97 27.54 0.34
N SER A 80 -15.03 28.35 0.83
CA SER A 80 -15.18 29.80 0.81
C SER A 80 -15.16 30.37 -0.62
N ILE A 81 -14.27 29.86 -1.48
CA ILE A 81 -14.20 30.25 -2.90
C ILE A 81 -15.45 29.77 -3.63
N ASP A 82 -15.85 28.52 -3.42
CA ASP A 82 -17.02 27.95 -4.09
C ASP A 82 -18.31 28.70 -3.71
N ALA A 83 -18.48 29.08 -2.43
CA ALA A 83 -19.59 29.93 -2.00
C ALA A 83 -19.60 31.28 -2.72
N ALA A 84 -18.43 31.93 -2.82
CA ALA A 84 -18.30 33.23 -3.47
C ALA A 84 -18.55 33.15 -4.99
N VAL A 85 -18.08 32.11 -5.67
CA VAL A 85 -18.32 31.88 -7.10
C VAL A 85 -19.81 31.62 -7.36
N ILE A 86 -20.47 30.83 -6.52
CA ILE A 86 -21.91 30.57 -6.63
C ILE A 86 -22.70 31.87 -6.42
N GLU A 87 -22.36 32.64 -5.39
CA GLU A 87 -23.02 33.91 -5.10
C GLU A 87 -22.85 34.89 -6.26
N MET A 88 -21.64 35.01 -6.80
CA MET A 88 -21.34 35.88 -7.96
C MET A 88 -22.18 35.53 -9.19
N LYS A 89 -22.44 34.24 -9.43
CA LYS A 89 -23.10 33.76 -10.66
C LYS A 89 -24.61 33.62 -10.55
N THR A 90 -25.10 33.28 -9.37
CA THR A 90 -26.53 33.04 -9.12
C THR A 90 -27.22 34.23 -8.45
N ASN A 91 -26.45 35.22 -7.98
CA ASN A 91 -26.92 36.33 -7.16
C ASN A 91 -27.67 35.86 -5.89
N HIS A 92 -27.31 34.66 -5.41
CA HIS A 92 -27.86 34.02 -4.23
C HIS A 92 -26.71 33.55 -3.36
N SER A 93 -26.61 34.10 -2.14
CA SER A 93 -25.57 33.69 -1.21
C SER A 93 -25.85 32.30 -0.66
N VAL A 94 -24.85 31.44 -0.71
CA VAL A 94 -24.90 30.06 -0.18
C VAL A 94 -24.00 29.85 1.04
N TRP A 95 -23.55 30.95 1.66
CA TRP A 95 -22.55 30.92 2.74
C TRP A 95 -23.04 30.15 3.97
N GLU A 96 -24.28 30.38 4.39
CA GLU A 96 -24.85 29.70 5.56
C GLU A 96 -25.09 28.21 5.29
N GLU A 97 -25.53 27.84 4.08
CA GLU A 97 -25.63 26.43 3.69
C GLU A 97 -24.24 25.78 3.69
N MET A 98 -23.23 26.40 3.08
CA MET A 98 -21.87 25.84 3.04
C MET A 98 -21.25 25.71 4.42
N LYS A 99 -21.47 26.68 5.31
CA LYS A 99 -21.01 26.61 6.70
C LYS A 99 -21.67 25.48 7.50
N SER A 100 -22.90 25.10 7.14
CA SER A 100 -23.62 23.98 7.76
C SER A 100 -23.13 22.61 7.27
N ILE A 101 -22.41 22.55 6.14
CA ILE A 101 -21.87 21.29 5.61
C ILE A 101 -20.79 20.78 6.58
N SER A 102 -21.04 19.59 7.11
CA SER A 102 -20.05 18.84 7.88
C SER A 102 -19.69 17.58 7.11
N GLY A 103 -18.40 17.32 6.98
CA GLY A 103 -17.93 16.05 6.47
C GLY A 103 -17.92 15.03 7.60
N VAL A 104 -18.66 13.95 7.42
CA VAL A 104 -18.58 12.79 8.30
C VAL A 104 -17.73 11.74 7.62
N ARG A 105 -16.69 11.29 8.32
CA ARG A 105 -15.89 10.18 7.83
C ARG A 105 -16.67 8.87 7.98
N LEU A 106 -16.80 8.15 6.87
CA LEU A 106 -17.24 6.76 6.87
C LEU A 106 -16.15 5.86 7.44
N LYS A 107 -16.54 4.88 8.24
CA LYS A 107 -15.62 3.87 8.78
C LYS A 107 -14.99 3.11 7.62
N SER A 108 -13.72 3.37 7.36
CA SER A 108 -12.94 2.61 6.38
C SER A 108 -12.81 1.16 6.88
N PRO A 109 -12.92 0.14 6.01
CA PRO A 109 -12.65 -1.23 6.41
C PRO A 109 -11.23 -1.30 6.98
N LEU A 110 -11.02 -2.15 8.00
CA LEU A 110 -9.66 -2.51 8.41
C LEU A 110 -9.01 -3.21 7.21
N ILE A 111 -8.30 -2.44 6.38
CA ILE A 111 -7.32 -2.99 5.47
C ILE A 111 -6.26 -3.57 6.40
N LYS A 112 -6.32 -4.87 6.68
CA LYS A 112 -5.18 -5.54 7.33
C LYS A 112 -4.01 -5.24 6.42
N PRO A 113 -2.93 -4.58 6.90
CA PRO A 113 -1.73 -4.49 6.11
C PRO A 113 -1.29 -5.93 5.98
N VAL A 114 -1.56 -6.53 4.82
CA VAL A 114 -0.99 -7.82 4.49
C VAL A 114 0.48 -7.50 4.47
N TYR A 115 1.21 -7.95 5.49
CA TYR A 115 2.65 -7.86 5.63
C TYR A 115 3.30 -8.64 4.49
N LYS A 116 3.08 -8.22 3.24
CA LYS A 116 3.58 -8.88 2.05
C LYS A 116 5.09 -8.88 2.09
N LEU A 117 5.70 -7.79 2.53
CA LEU A 117 7.15 -7.69 2.66
C LEU A 117 7.70 -8.63 3.73
N ASP A 118 7.14 -8.64 4.94
CA ASP A 118 7.63 -9.54 6.00
C ASP A 118 7.38 -11.01 5.65
N TYR A 119 6.25 -11.33 5.01
CA TYR A 119 5.94 -12.68 4.55
C TYR A 119 6.91 -13.14 3.44
N ILE A 120 7.23 -12.26 2.49
CA ILE A 120 8.22 -12.52 1.44
C ILE A 120 9.61 -12.71 2.05
N TRP A 121 10.01 -11.84 2.98
CA TRP A 121 11.29 -11.95 3.69
C TRP A 121 11.39 -13.23 4.50
N PHE A 122 10.34 -13.57 5.26
CA PHE A 122 10.25 -14.78 6.05
C PHE A 122 10.34 -16.03 5.16
N THR A 123 9.59 -16.06 4.06
CA THR A 123 9.61 -17.17 3.11
C THR A 123 10.98 -17.31 2.45
N THR A 124 11.59 -16.19 2.04
CA THR A 124 12.94 -16.17 1.46
C THR A 124 13.97 -16.71 2.44
N TYR A 125 13.91 -16.28 3.71
CA TYR A 125 14.81 -16.72 4.76
C TYR A 125 14.69 -18.22 5.04
N ILE A 126 13.45 -18.73 5.12
CA ILE A 126 13.17 -20.16 5.25
C ILE A 126 13.81 -20.93 4.09
N VAL A 127 13.54 -20.54 2.83
CA VAL A 127 14.09 -21.23 1.65
C VAL A 127 15.63 -21.25 1.69
N LEU A 128 16.26 -20.14 2.06
CA LEU A 128 17.72 -20.04 2.16
C LEU A 128 18.29 -20.96 3.25
N CYS A 129 17.68 -21.00 4.44
CA CYS A 129 18.10 -21.87 5.54
C CYS A 129 17.91 -23.36 5.23
N PHE A 130 16.82 -23.73 4.55
CA PHE A 130 16.54 -25.13 4.22
C PHE A 130 17.31 -25.64 2.99
N SER A 131 17.77 -24.76 2.10
CA SER A 131 18.53 -25.14 0.89
C SER A 131 19.74 -26.05 1.14
N PRO A 132 20.72 -25.71 2.04
CA PRO A 132 21.87 -26.58 2.29
C PRO A 132 21.45 -27.91 2.94
N TYR A 133 20.46 -27.89 3.82
CA TYR A 133 19.93 -29.11 4.45
C TYR A 133 19.32 -30.06 3.42
N MET A 134 18.48 -29.55 2.53
CA MET A 134 17.85 -30.32 1.46
C MET A 134 18.87 -30.85 0.45
N TYR A 135 19.95 -30.10 0.18
CA TYR A 135 21.07 -30.56 -0.65
C TYR A 135 21.76 -31.79 -0.05
N PHE A 136 22.15 -31.73 1.23
CA PHE A 136 22.80 -32.87 1.90
C PHE A 136 21.88 -34.08 2.00
N LEU A 137 20.60 -33.86 2.32
CA LEU A 137 19.59 -34.92 2.35
C LEU A 137 19.48 -35.61 0.97
N SER A 138 19.41 -34.82 -0.11
CA SER A 138 19.31 -35.33 -1.48
C SER A 138 20.53 -36.19 -1.87
N VAL A 139 21.75 -35.74 -1.55
CA VAL A 139 22.97 -36.51 -1.84
C VAL A 139 23.00 -37.83 -1.07
N LYS A 140 22.58 -37.84 0.20
CA LYS A 140 22.49 -39.06 1.02
C LYS A 140 21.46 -40.04 0.44
N VAL A 141 20.27 -39.55 0.11
CA VAL A 141 19.19 -40.36 -0.50
C VAL A 141 19.64 -40.95 -1.84
N ILE A 142 20.32 -40.18 -2.70
CA ILE A 142 20.85 -40.68 -3.98
C ILE A 142 21.88 -41.79 -3.75
N ARG A 143 22.76 -41.64 -2.75
CA ARG A 143 23.77 -42.63 -2.41
C ARG A 143 23.14 -43.93 -1.88
N GLU A 144 22.18 -43.84 -0.98
CA GLU A 144 21.43 -44.99 -0.46
C GLU A 144 20.62 -45.68 -1.55
N LYS A 145 19.93 -44.91 -2.39
CA LYS A 145 19.20 -45.42 -3.57
C LYS A 145 20.10 -46.24 -4.48
N LYS A 146 21.32 -45.75 -4.78
CA LYS A 146 22.28 -46.46 -5.62
C LYS A 146 22.71 -47.79 -4.98
N ARG A 147 22.94 -47.81 -3.66
CA ARG A 147 23.29 -49.04 -2.92
C ARG A 147 22.14 -50.04 -2.90
N LEU A 148 20.92 -49.60 -2.58
CA LEU A 148 19.73 -50.45 -2.57
C LEU A 148 19.44 -51.05 -3.95
N LYS A 149 19.59 -50.27 -5.03
CA LYS A 149 19.41 -50.78 -6.39
C LYS A 149 20.42 -51.87 -6.75
N VAL A 150 21.68 -51.76 -6.30
CA VAL A 150 22.70 -52.81 -6.50
C VAL A 150 22.35 -54.06 -5.69
N LEU A 151 21.91 -53.91 -4.43
CA LEU A 151 21.50 -55.01 -3.57
C LEU A 151 20.28 -55.77 -4.14
N MET A 152 19.26 -55.03 -4.59
CA MET A 152 18.04 -55.62 -5.17
C MET A 152 18.32 -56.37 -6.47
N ARG A 153 19.23 -55.88 -7.32
CA ARG A 153 19.69 -56.62 -8.51
C ARG A 153 20.47 -57.89 -8.15
N ALA A 154 21.30 -57.85 -7.10
CA ALA A 154 22.02 -59.03 -6.62
C ALA A 154 21.06 -60.11 -6.06
N MET A 155 19.90 -59.72 -5.52
CA MET A 155 18.84 -60.62 -5.06
C MET A 155 17.87 -61.08 -6.17
N GLY A 156 18.07 -60.66 -7.43
CA GLY A 156 17.24 -61.08 -8.57
C GLY A 156 15.89 -60.38 -8.71
N LEU A 157 15.68 -59.23 -8.05
CA LEU A 157 14.41 -58.51 -8.09
C LEU A 157 14.24 -57.70 -9.39
N GLN A 158 13.02 -57.68 -9.93
CA GLN A 158 12.67 -56.98 -11.18
C GLN A 158 12.68 -55.45 -10.99
N ASP A 159 13.19 -54.72 -12.01
CA ASP A 159 13.28 -53.25 -11.98
C ASP A 159 11.90 -52.56 -11.81
N THR A 160 10.79 -53.24 -12.11
CA THR A 160 9.41 -52.74 -11.95
C THR A 160 9.01 -52.48 -10.49
N ALA A 161 9.39 -53.38 -9.57
CA ALA A 161 9.11 -53.23 -8.14
C ALA A 161 9.83 -52.01 -7.54
N PHE A 162 11.02 -51.69 -8.06
CA PHE A 162 11.78 -50.52 -7.67
C PHE A 162 11.11 -49.20 -8.09
N TRP A 163 10.59 -49.13 -9.34
CA TRP A 163 9.87 -47.95 -9.82
C TRP A 163 8.55 -47.72 -9.07
N LEU A 164 7.83 -48.78 -8.72
CA LEU A 164 6.61 -48.66 -7.89
C LEU A 164 6.90 -48.16 -6.47
N SER A 165 7.94 -48.71 -5.82
CA SER A 165 8.37 -48.25 -4.50
C SER A 165 8.78 -46.77 -4.52
N TRP A 166 9.50 -46.36 -5.57
CA TRP A 166 9.86 -44.96 -5.77
C TRP A 166 8.63 -44.09 -5.91
N SER A 167 7.70 -44.42 -6.82
CA SER A 167 6.47 -43.66 -7.04
C SER A 167 5.67 -43.48 -5.75
N LEU A 168 5.51 -44.55 -4.96
CA LEU A 168 4.75 -44.51 -3.71
C LEU A 168 5.38 -43.57 -2.68
N LEU A 169 6.71 -43.61 -2.54
CA LEU A 169 7.44 -42.72 -1.64
C LEU A 169 7.31 -41.24 -2.04
N TYR A 170 7.35 -40.91 -3.33
CA TYR A 170 7.15 -39.53 -3.80
C TYR A 170 5.73 -39.03 -3.52
N THR A 171 4.72 -39.84 -3.81
CA THR A 171 3.32 -39.47 -3.55
C THR A 171 3.08 -39.22 -2.07
N LEU A 172 3.61 -40.07 -1.19
CA LEU A 172 3.46 -39.91 0.26
C LEU A 172 4.20 -38.67 0.77
N TYR A 173 5.42 -38.42 0.29
CA TYR A 173 6.19 -37.23 0.67
C TYR A 173 5.47 -35.94 0.26
N ILE A 174 5.01 -35.86 -1.00
CA ILE A 174 4.28 -34.70 -1.51
C ILE A 174 3.00 -34.48 -0.71
N SER A 175 2.25 -35.54 -0.41
CA SER A 175 1.03 -35.48 0.41
C SER A 175 1.30 -34.87 1.80
N ILE A 176 2.31 -35.35 2.52
CA ILE A 176 2.69 -34.83 3.84
C ILE A 176 3.08 -33.35 3.75
N THR A 177 3.93 -32.98 2.78
CA THR A 177 4.37 -31.58 2.62
C THR A 177 3.21 -30.66 2.28
N ALA A 178 2.26 -31.12 1.45
CA ALA A 178 1.07 -30.37 1.11
C ALA A 178 0.16 -30.16 2.33
N SER A 179 -0.09 -31.21 3.13
CA SER A 179 -0.88 -31.10 4.36
C SER A 179 -0.27 -30.14 5.38
N LEU A 180 1.06 -30.22 5.58
CA LEU A 180 1.78 -29.29 6.46
C LEU A 180 1.68 -27.85 5.98
N LEU A 181 1.86 -27.62 4.67
CA LEU A 181 1.72 -26.28 4.09
C LEU A 181 0.30 -25.74 4.30
N THR A 182 -0.73 -26.55 4.04
CA THR A 182 -2.12 -26.13 4.25
C THR A 182 -2.42 -25.75 5.70
N LEU A 183 -1.86 -26.47 6.68
CA LEU A 183 -2.04 -26.18 8.11
C LEU A 183 -1.37 -24.86 8.53
N ILE A 184 -0.21 -24.54 7.94
CA ILE A 184 0.52 -23.30 8.23
C ILE A 184 -0.18 -22.10 7.60
N THR A 185 -0.82 -22.28 6.45
CA THR A 185 -1.48 -21.21 5.70
C THR A 185 -2.92 -20.93 6.12
N MET A 186 -3.57 -21.84 6.88
CA MET A 186 -4.88 -21.59 7.51
C MET A 186 -4.71 -20.82 8.82
#